data_AF-A0A6I4YSG2-F1
#
_entry.id   AF-A0A6I4YSG2-F1
#
_cell.length_a   1.000
_cell.length_b   1.000
_cell.length_c   1.000
_cell.angle_alpha   90.00
_cell.angle_beta   90.00
_cell.angle_gamma   90.00
#
_symmetry.space_group_name_H-M   'P 1'
#
loop_
_entity.id
_entity.type
_entity.pdbx_description
1 polymer ?
#
loop_
_entity_poly.entity_id
_entity_poly.type
_entity_poly.pdbx_seq_one_letter_code
_entity_poly.pdbx_strand_id
1 'polypeptide(L)'
;MNETAPPTPRPVDSPWGPVVHLEDVMPGVVFVTTARHGGYHLTAAMNARIPAEVRQDSGWYEQDIQGALCAQFCPFEGADEHHVMLVIETQYPQLYAQLVRGERPSP
;
A
#
# COMPACT_ATOMS: atom_id res chain seq x y z
N MET A 1 -17.68 6.45 23.00
CA MET A 1 -17.56 5.17 22.28
C MET A 1 -16.13 5.11 21.78
N ASN A 2 -15.30 4.21 22.31
CA ASN A 2 -13.89 4.13 21.91
C ASN A 2 -13.83 3.43 20.54
N GLU A 3 -13.74 4.21 19.47
CA GLU A 3 -13.42 3.68 18.14
C GLU A 3 -11.99 3.14 18.19
N THR A 4 -11.87 1.84 18.45
CA THR A 4 -10.59 1.15 18.37
C THR A 4 -10.24 1.09 16.89
N ALA A 5 -9.07 1.60 16.51
CA ALA A 5 -8.58 1.51 15.14
C ALA A 5 -8.72 0.07 14.62
N PRO A 6 -9.06 -0.13 13.34
CA PRO A 6 -9.23 -1.48 12.80
C PRO A 6 -7.97 -2.31 13.05
N PRO A 7 -8.11 -3.58 13.46
CA PRO A 7 -6.97 -4.42 13.78
C PRO A 7 -6.09 -4.60 12.55
N THR A 8 -4.78 -4.55 12.75
CA THR A 8 -3.80 -4.77 11.68
C THR A 8 -3.93 -6.18 11.11
N PRO A 9 -3.84 -6.39 9.79
CA PRO A 9 -3.95 -7.71 9.20
C PRO A 9 -2.85 -8.66 9.73
N ARG A 10 -3.19 -9.93 9.95
CA ARG A 10 -2.24 -10.97 10.40
C ARG A 10 -2.27 -12.18 9.45
N PRO A 11 -1.91 -12.00 8.17
CA PRO A 11 -1.91 -13.11 7.20
C PRO A 11 -0.80 -14.11 7.52
N VAL A 12 -1.09 -15.39 7.30
CA VAL A 12 -0.10 -16.48 7.37
C VAL A 12 0.42 -16.90 5.99
N ASP A 13 -0.33 -16.55 4.94
CA ASP A 13 0.00 -16.77 3.55
C ASP A 13 -0.16 -15.47 2.76
N SER A 14 0.65 -15.32 1.72
CA SER A 14 0.62 -14.19 0.80
C SER A 14 0.70 -14.68 -0.66
N PRO A 15 0.48 -13.82 -1.67
CA PRO A 15 0.70 -14.17 -3.07
C PRO A 15 2.11 -14.66 -3.39
N TRP A 16 3.11 -14.29 -2.56
CA TRP A 16 4.51 -14.69 -2.73
C TRP A 16 4.92 -15.90 -1.87
N GLY A 17 3.95 -16.55 -1.23
CA GLY A 17 4.13 -17.74 -0.40
C GLY A 17 3.92 -17.49 1.09
N PRO A 18 4.32 -18.47 1.94
CA PRO A 18 4.13 -18.41 3.38
C PRO A 18 4.83 -17.21 4.00
N VAL A 19 4.13 -16.54 4.91
CA VAL A 19 4.66 -15.39 5.64
C VAL A 19 5.70 -15.87 6.65
N VAL A 20 6.90 -15.30 6.58
CA VAL A 20 8.01 -15.55 7.50
C VAL A 20 8.08 -14.46 8.57
N HIS A 21 7.77 -13.22 8.20
CA HIS A 21 7.78 -12.07 9.10
C HIS A 21 6.65 -11.09 8.78
N LEU A 22 6.15 -10.42 9.82
CA LEU A 22 5.17 -9.35 9.75
C LEU A 22 5.70 -8.13 10.49
N GLU A 23 5.67 -6.98 9.83
CA GLU A 23 5.97 -5.68 10.41
C GLU A 23 4.71 -4.81 10.38
N ASP A 24 4.25 -4.39 11.56
CA ASP A 24 3.12 -3.50 11.70
C ASP A 24 3.56 -2.06 11.35
N VAL A 25 3.42 -1.68 10.09
CA VAL A 25 3.85 -0.38 9.54
C VAL A 25 3.01 0.77 10.10
N MET A 26 1.69 0.60 10.11
CA MET A 26 0.73 1.51 10.74
C MET A 26 -0.61 0.78 10.96
N PRO A 27 -1.57 1.33 11.73
CA PRO A 27 -2.88 0.71 11.89
C PRO A 27 -3.55 0.41 10.54
N GLY A 28 -3.82 -0.87 10.30
CA GLY A 28 -4.47 -1.35 9.08
C GLY A 28 -3.57 -1.55 7.86
N VAL A 29 -2.24 -1.42 8.01
CA VAL A 29 -1.23 -1.72 6.99
C VAL A 29 -0.13 -2.58 7.62
N VAL A 30 0.13 -3.75 7.04
CA VAL A 30 1.24 -4.62 7.47
C VAL A 30 2.17 -4.86 6.29
N PHE A 31 3.48 -4.86 6.55
CA PHE A 31 4.45 -5.36 5.60
C PHE A 31 4.76 -6.82 5.90
N VAL A 32 4.73 -7.66 4.88
CA VAL A 32 4.99 -9.09 4.99
C VAL A 32 6.30 -9.41 4.29
N THR A 33 7.09 -10.28 4.91
CA THR A 33 8.26 -10.88 4.28
C THR A 33 8.03 -12.37 4.14
N THR A 34 8.35 -12.90 2.97
CA THR A 34 8.39 -14.33 2.65
C THR A 34 9.82 -14.76 2.39
N ALA A 35 10.05 -16.04 2.12
CA ALA A 35 11.40 -16.55 1.82
C ALA A 35 12.03 -15.97 0.53
N ARG A 36 11.23 -15.38 -0.37
CA ARG A 36 11.73 -14.87 -1.67
C ARG A 36 11.46 -13.38 -1.87
N HIS A 37 10.39 -12.85 -1.29
CA HIS A 37 9.89 -11.52 -1.58
C HIS A 37 9.06 -10.96 -0.43
N GLY A 38 8.37 -9.86 -0.65
CA GLY A 38 7.50 -9.23 0.34
C GLY A 38 6.48 -8.32 -0.30
N GLY A 39 5.73 -7.65 0.55
CA GLY A 39 4.76 -6.66 0.12
C GLY A 39 3.84 -6.24 1.25
N TYR A 40 2.90 -5.37 0.93
CA TYR A 40 1.98 -4.80 1.88
C TYR A 40 0.63 -5.50 1.80
N HIS A 41 -0.02 -5.67 2.95
CA HIS A 41 -1.42 -6.06 3.02
C HIS A 41 -2.23 -5.01 3.77
N LEU A 42 -3.26 -4.50 3.11
CA LEU A 42 -4.11 -3.45 3.63
C LEU A 42 -5.44 -4.03 4.11
N THR A 43 -5.96 -3.48 5.22
CA THR A 43 -7.38 -3.65 5.55
C THR A 43 -8.26 -3.04 4.46
N ALA A 44 -9.51 -3.49 4.34
CA ALA A 44 -10.46 -2.94 3.37
C ALA A 44 -10.61 -1.40 3.47
N ALA A 45 -10.56 -0.86 4.69
CA ALA A 45 -10.64 0.58 4.93
C ALA A 45 -9.42 1.34 4.37
N MET A 46 -8.21 0.81 4.55
CA MET A 46 -6.99 1.40 3.98
C MET A 46 -6.93 1.21 2.47
N ASN A 47 -7.30 0.03 1.97
CA ASN A 47 -7.34 -0.26 0.55
C ASN A 47 -8.29 0.68 -0.20
N ALA A 48 -9.41 1.06 0.43
CA ALA A 48 -10.36 2.02 -0.12
C ALA A 48 -9.81 3.44 -0.33
N ARG A 49 -8.66 3.79 0.25
CA ARG A 49 -7.99 5.08 0.05
C ARG A 49 -7.19 5.14 -1.25
N ILE A 50 -6.81 3.98 -1.80
CA ILE A 50 -6.06 3.89 -3.06
C ILE A 50 -7.02 4.12 -4.23
N PRO A 51 -6.70 4.95 -5.24
CA PRO A 51 -7.57 5.22 -6.37
C PRO A 51 -8.01 3.94 -7.08
N ALA A 52 -9.26 3.90 -7.54
CA ALA A 52 -9.88 2.70 -8.08
C ALA A 52 -9.12 2.15 -9.30
N GLU A 53 -8.46 3.02 -10.07
CA GLU A 53 -7.72 2.66 -11.28
C GLU A 53 -6.47 1.82 -10.99
N VAL A 54 -5.92 1.90 -9.77
CA VAL A 54 -4.69 1.21 -9.36
C VAL A 54 -4.86 0.35 -8.11
N ARG A 55 -6.10 0.27 -7.59
CA ARG A 55 -6.43 -0.51 -6.39
C ARG A 55 -6.33 -2.01 -6.65
N GLN A 56 -5.80 -2.75 -5.69
CA GLN A 56 -5.76 -4.22 -5.72
C GLN A 56 -6.92 -4.77 -4.91
N ASP A 57 -7.83 -5.49 -5.55
CA ASP A 57 -9.03 -6.04 -4.89
C ASP A 57 -8.69 -7.00 -3.75
N SER A 58 -7.54 -7.68 -3.84
CA SER A 58 -7.04 -8.59 -2.82
C SER A 58 -6.48 -7.90 -1.59
N GLY A 59 -6.24 -6.58 -1.65
CA GLY A 59 -5.55 -5.81 -0.61
C GLY A 59 -4.04 -6.05 -0.55
N TRP A 60 -3.48 -6.86 -1.44
CA TRP A 60 -2.04 -7.15 -1.53
C TRP A 60 -1.35 -6.25 -2.54
N TYR A 61 -0.22 -5.68 -2.14
CA TYR A 61 0.62 -4.79 -2.94
C TYR A 61 2.07 -5.28 -2.90
N GLU A 62 2.61 -5.65 -4.06
CA GLU A 62 4.02 -6.02 -4.24
C GLU A 62 4.97 -4.90 -3.74
N GLN A 63 6.06 -5.30 -3.09
CA GLN A 63 6.97 -4.42 -2.37
C GLN A 63 7.60 -3.30 -3.22
N ASP A 64 8.11 -3.62 -4.40
CA ASP A 64 9.03 -2.79 -5.18
C ASP A 64 8.30 -1.72 -6.00
N ILE A 65 7.11 -2.03 -6.52
CA ILE A 65 6.35 -1.09 -7.36
C ILE A 65 5.05 -0.68 -6.67
N GLN A 66 4.23 -1.66 -6.30
CA GLN A 66 2.90 -1.41 -5.76
C GLN A 66 2.94 -0.83 -4.33
N GLY A 67 4.02 -1.06 -3.58
CA GLY A 67 4.28 -0.48 -2.27
C GLY A 67 4.31 1.06 -2.29
N ALA A 68 4.74 1.67 -3.40
CA ALA A 68 4.68 3.13 -3.56
C ALA A 68 3.25 3.68 -3.52
N LEU A 69 2.26 2.92 -4.03
CA LEU A 69 0.85 3.28 -3.91
C LEU A 69 0.39 3.27 -2.44
N CYS A 70 0.85 2.29 -1.66
CA CYS A 70 0.55 2.21 -0.24
C CYS A 70 1.10 3.44 0.49
N ALA A 71 2.37 3.76 0.29
CA ALA A 71 3.00 4.93 0.92
C ALA A 71 2.37 6.26 0.48
N GLN A 72 1.95 6.39 -0.79
CA GLN A 72 1.33 7.62 -1.29
C GLN A 72 -0.07 7.88 -0.71
N PHE A 73 -0.92 6.85 -0.64
CA PHE A 73 -2.33 7.02 -0.26
C PHE A 73 -2.61 6.68 1.21
N CYS A 74 -1.72 5.92 1.83
CA CYS A 74 -1.70 5.60 3.26
C CYS A 74 -0.32 5.95 3.84
N PRO A 75 0.05 7.24 3.92
CA PRO A 75 1.38 7.64 4.35
C PRO A 75 1.71 7.11 5.74
N PHE A 76 2.84 6.43 5.84
CA PHE A 76 3.41 5.87 7.04
C PHE A 76 4.86 6.34 7.21
N GLU A 77 5.34 6.31 8.45
CA GLU A 77 6.69 6.74 8.79
C GLU A 77 7.74 5.81 8.16
N GLY A 78 8.87 6.38 7.70
CA GLY A 78 9.99 5.61 7.14
C GLY A 78 9.86 5.27 5.65
N ALA A 79 8.77 5.64 4.97
CA ALA A 79 8.70 5.56 3.51
C ALA A 79 9.72 6.52 2.86
N ASP A 80 10.49 6.03 1.89
CA ASP A 80 11.36 6.89 1.08
C ASP A 80 10.51 7.67 0.05
N GLU A 81 10.20 8.92 0.37
CA GLU A 81 9.38 9.80 -0.47
C GLU A 81 9.93 9.96 -1.89
N HIS A 82 11.26 9.99 -2.04
CA HIS A 82 11.89 10.13 -3.36
C HIS A 82 11.71 8.84 -4.17
N HIS A 83 11.88 7.68 -3.55
CA HIS A 83 11.59 6.39 -4.19
C HIS A 83 10.11 6.28 -4.57
N VAL A 84 9.19 6.66 -3.68
CA VAL A 84 7.74 6.65 -3.95
C VAL A 84 7.41 7.49 -5.17
N MET A 85 7.91 8.73 -5.22
CA MET A 85 7.66 9.63 -6.35
C MET A 85 8.28 9.11 -7.65
N LEU A 86 9.50 8.55 -7.60
CA LEU A 86 10.14 7.95 -8.77
C LEU A 86 9.34 6.77 -9.32
N VAL A 87 8.85 5.89 -8.46
CA VAL A 87 8.00 4.75 -8.87
C VAL A 87 6.68 5.24 -9.44
N ILE A 88 6.02 6.22 -8.82
CA ILE A 88 4.76 6.78 -9.33
C ILE A 88 4.96 7.43 -10.70
N GLU A 89 6.01 8.23 -10.87
CA GLU A 89 6.34 8.86 -12.14
C GLU A 89 6.62 7.84 -13.26
N THR A 90 7.39 6.79 -12.96
CA THR A 90 7.88 5.86 -13.98
C THR A 90 6.94 4.70 -14.25
N GLN A 91 6.25 4.18 -13.25
CA GLN A 91 5.39 2.99 -13.35
C GLN A 91 3.91 3.34 -13.46
N TYR A 92 3.50 4.52 -12.98
CA TYR A 92 2.11 4.98 -13.01
C TYR A 92 1.98 6.39 -13.61
N PRO A 93 2.45 6.63 -14.85
CA PRO A 93 2.56 7.98 -15.41
C PRO A 93 1.22 8.73 -15.53
N GLN A 94 0.10 8.00 -15.71
CA GLN A 94 -1.23 8.61 -15.69
C GLN A 94 -1.60 9.11 -14.29
N LEU A 95 -1.31 8.30 -13.26
CA LEU A 95 -1.54 8.69 -11.87
C LEU A 95 -0.63 9.85 -11.46
N TYR A 96 0.64 9.80 -11.85
CA TYR A 96 1.59 10.90 -11.64
C TYR A 96 1.08 12.20 -12.27
N ALA A 97 0.61 12.16 -13.51
CA ALA A 97 0.06 13.33 -14.18
C ALA A 97 -1.16 13.90 -13.42
N GLN A 98 -2.04 13.06 -12.88
CA GLN A 98 -3.18 13.50 -12.06
C GLN A 98 -2.74 14.16 -10.75
N LEU A 99 -1.81 13.53 -10.03
CA LEU A 99 -1.27 14.03 -8.76
C LEU A 99 -0.57 15.38 -8.94
N VAL A 100 0.24 15.54 -9.99
CA VAL A 100 0.97 16.79 -10.27
C VAL A 100 0.06 17.89 -10.80
N ARG A 101 -1.00 17.55 -11.56
CA ARG A 101 -1.95 18.53 -12.10
C ARG A 101 -3.00 19.01 -11.08
N GLY A 102 -3.07 18.38 -9.90
CA GLY A 102 -4.05 18.73 -8.86
C GLY A 102 -5.50 18.32 -9.20
N GLU A 103 -5.68 17.43 -10.17
CA GLU A 103 -6.99 16.86 -10.51
C GLU A 103 -7.30 15.76 -9.50
N ARG A 104 -8.02 16.11 -8.42
CA ARG A 104 -8.55 15.08 -7.50
C ARG A 104 -9.47 14.14 -8.30
N PRO A 105 -9.29 12.81 -8.24
CA PRO A 105 -10.26 11.89 -8.82
C PRO A 105 -11.63 12.17 -8.19
N SER A 106 -12.67 12.21 -9.03
CA SER A 106 -14.04 12.41 -8.55
C SER A 106 -14.44 11.29 -7.58
N PRO A 107 -15.25 11.60 -6.55
CA PRO A 107 -15.79 10.61 -5.62
C PRO A 107 -16.66 9.57 -6.31
#